data_AF-A0A1V8TQK5-F1
#
_entry.id   AF-A0A1V8TQK5-F1
#
_cell.length_a   1.000
_cell.length_b   1.000
_cell.length_c   1.000
_cell.angle_alpha   90.00
_cell.angle_beta   90.00
_cell.angle_gamma   90.00
#
_symmetry.space_group_name_H-M   'P 1'
#
loop_
_entity.id
_entity.type
_entity.pdbx_description
1 polymer ?
#
loop_
_entity_poly.entity_id
_entity_poly.type
_entity_poly.pdbx_seq_one_letter_code
_entity_poly.pdbx_strand_id
1 'polypeptide(L)'
;MASQDNIAITSIPADIGSLIPGKRNAPAVLLKVGLAQGLQHIGYQTTSHNALPSGPAAWSLAAIDPSGVKREKENVEVNQLIRNSLTKTLEPSSDGKLPFQLILGGECCQLPGILTALSHTLSLKRVGLIYIDADVDLTVPNAPGSSGNFASMTMTHLMRRPGALQSMADFVRPDGEPLVDPGNVVFFGLNMDLAGNTREQLGVLFDSGYRVFTSSSIAADPGGRAREALAWLEERVDVILVHYDVDSIDGGNFPLANVPQFTGVGIEESLRALKVLVSGSKVAGLMLAEVNPDHDPGLGMTGKLVEGIVDAFKARTGTLG
;
A
#
# COMPACT_ATOMS: atom_id res chain seq x y z
N MET A 1 15.00 12.23 6.16
CA MET A 1 13.98 12.92 5.36
C MET A 1 14.21 12.57 3.90
N ALA A 2 13.15 12.43 3.12
CA ALA A 2 13.29 12.15 1.70
C ALA A 2 13.88 13.36 0.95
N SER A 3 14.55 13.14 -0.17
CA SER A 3 14.96 14.16 -1.12
C SER A 3 13.72 14.91 -1.58
N GLN A 4 13.84 16.23 -1.66
CA GLN A 4 12.71 17.11 -1.97
C GLN A 4 12.34 17.06 -3.45
N ASP A 5 13.31 16.70 -4.31
CA ASP A 5 13.14 16.75 -5.76
C ASP A 5 13.25 15.37 -6.43
N ASN A 6 13.72 14.33 -5.73
CA ASN A 6 13.93 13.00 -6.32
C ASN A 6 12.84 11.99 -5.91
N ILE A 7 12.21 11.36 -6.90
CA ILE A 7 11.28 10.25 -6.72
C ILE A 7 11.87 8.99 -7.37
N ALA A 8 12.05 7.94 -6.58
CA ALA A 8 12.36 6.61 -7.09
C ALA A 8 11.05 5.86 -7.32
N ILE A 9 10.74 5.58 -8.58
CA ILE A 9 9.55 4.83 -8.99
C ILE A 9 9.92 3.35 -9.07
N THR A 10 9.32 2.53 -8.21
CA THR A 10 9.53 1.07 -8.21
C THR A 10 8.28 0.36 -8.69
N SER A 11 8.36 -0.29 -9.86
CA SER A 11 7.28 -1.10 -10.41
C SER A 11 7.34 -2.53 -9.86
N ILE A 12 6.18 -3.05 -9.42
CA ILE A 12 6.00 -4.43 -8.97
C ILE A 12 4.88 -5.06 -9.80
N PRO A 13 5.17 -5.55 -11.02
CA PRO A 13 4.15 -6.11 -11.90
C PRO A 13 3.73 -7.51 -11.43
N ALA A 14 2.84 -7.59 -10.44
CA ALA A 14 2.39 -8.87 -9.89
C ALA A 14 0.89 -8.89 -9.61
N ASP A 15 0.29 -10.05 -9.86
CA ASP A 15 -1.08 -10.43 -9.50
C ASP A 15 -1.14 -11.91 -9.06
N ILE A 16 -0.02 -12.43 -8.55
CA ILE A 16 0.14 -13.82 -8.12
C ILE A 16 -0.66 -14.13 -6.85
N GLY A 17 -0.87 -13.14 -5.97
CA GLY A 17 -1.70 -13.27 -4.77
C GLY A 17 -3.19 -13.26 -5.07
N SER A 18 -3.58 -12.86 -6.28
CA SER A 18 -4.93 -12.43 -6.61
C SER A 18 -5.92 -13.57 -6.85
N LEU A 19 -7.19 -13.27 -6.68
CA LEU A 19 -8.27 -14.15 -7.12
C LEU A 19 -8.47 -14.12 -8.63
N ILE A 20 -8.34 -12.94 -9.25
CA ILE A 20 -8.48 -12.72 -10.70
C ILE A 20 -7.27 -11.95 -11.26
N PRO A 21 -6.91 -12.16 -12.54
CA PRO A 21 -5.77 -11.49 -13.17
C PRO A 21 -6.05 -10.01 -13.47
N GLY A 22 -4.98 -9.26 -13.75
CA GLY A 22 -5.01 -7.94 -14.39
C GLY A 22 -4.14 -6.90 -13.69
N LYS A 23 -4.05 -6.96 -12.35
CA LYS A 23 -3.31 -5.97 -11.54
C LYS A 23 -1.81 -5.87 -11.87
N ARG A 24 -1.19 -6.95 -12.38
CA ARG A 24 0.20 -6.90 -12.86
C ARG A 24 0.44 -5.87 -13.98
N ASN A 25 -0.61 -5.47 -14.70
CA ASN A 25 -0.56 -4.49 -15.76
C ASN A 25 -0.49 -3.05 -15.21
N ALA A 26 -0.89 -2.82 -13.95
CA ALA A 26 -1.02 -1.50 -13.35
C ALA A 26 0.26 -0.66 -13.44
N PRO A 27 1.45 -1.15 -13.09
CA PRO A 27 2.65 -0.31 -13.15
C PRO A 27 2.93 0.21 -14.56
N ALA A 28 2.81 -0.65 -15.57
CA ALA A 28 3.02 -0.27 -16.96
C ALA A 28 1.96 0.72 -17.46
N VAL A 29 0.69 0.51 -17.09
CA VAL A 29 -0.40 1.40 -17.49
C VAL A 29 -0.30 2.77 -16.80
N LEU A 30 -0.05 2.81 -15.49
CA LEU A 30 0.12 4.06 -14.72
C LEU A 30 1.24 4.92 -15.32
N LEU A 31 2.36 4.30 -15.71
CA LEU A 31 3.44 4.99 -16.42
C LEU A 31 3.03 5.44 -17.83
N LYS A 32 2.29 4.60 -18.56
CA LYS A 32 1.80 4.92 -19.92
C LYS A 32 0.82 6.10 -19.93
N VAL A 33 -0.06 6.21 -18.94
CA VAL A 33 -1.02 7.33 -18.83
C VAL A 33 -0.38 8.63 -18.34
N GLY A 34 0.92 8.62 -18.04
CA GLY A 34 1.69 9.85 -17.84
C GLY A 34 2.12 10.12 -16.40
N LEU A 35 2.09 9.15 -15.48
CA LEU A 35 2.45 9.38 -14.08
C LEU A 35 3.87 9.96 -13.91
N ALA A 36 4.87 9.34 -14.55
CA ALA A 36 6.26 9.83 -14.47
C ALA A 36 6.41 11.21 -15.13
N GLN A 37 5.81 11.41 -16.30
CA GLN A 37 5.84 12.66 -17.04
C GLN A 37 5.15 13.80 -16.28
N GLY A 38 4.03 13.50 -15.62
CA GLY A 38 3.31 14.45 -14.77
C GLY A 38 4.14 14.89 -13.58
N LEU A 39 4.81 13.95 -12.90
CA LEU A 39 5.73 14.25 -11.80
C LEU A 39 6.93 15.08 -12.28
N GLN A 40 7.50 14.76 -13.44
CA GLN A 40 8.57 15.55 -14.06
C GLN A 40 8.13 16.97 -14.42
N HIS A 41 6.92 17.12 -14.96
CA HIS A 41 6.37 18.41 -15.35
C HIS A 41 6.21 19.36 -14.16
N ILE A 42 5.96 18.84 -12.96
CA ILE A 42 5.81 19.63 -11.73
C ILE A 42 7.13 19.80 -10.96
N GLY A 43 8.25 19.38 -11.53
CA GLY A 43 9.60 19.68 -11.02
C GLY A 43 10.35 18.51 -10.38
N TYR A 44 9.77 17.31 -10.27
CA TYR A 44 10.48 16.15 -9.72
C TYR A 44 11.41 15.51 -10.75
N GLN A 45 12.57 15.05 -10.30
CA GLN A 45 13.39 14.08 -11.02
C GLN A 45 12.92 12.68 -10.66
N THR A 46 12.67 11.85 -11.67
CA THR A 46 12.19 10.48 -11.46
C THR A 46 13.22 9.46 -11.94
N THR A 47 13.54 8.47 -11.12
CA THR A 47 14.21 7.24 -11.57
C THR A 47 13.21 6.10 -11.60
N SER A 48 13.40 5.11 -12.49
CA SER A 48 12.50 3.97 -12.61
C SER A 48 13.24 2.67 -12.39
N HIS A 49 12.66 1.81 -11.56
CA HIS A 49 13.17 0.50 -11.19
C HIS A 49 12.06 -0.54 -11.32
N ASN A 50 12.43 -1.78 -11.64
CA ASN A 50 11.51 -2.92 -11.63
C ASN A 50 11.97 -3.90 -10.55
N ALA A 51 11.10 -4.18 -9.59
CA ALA A 51 11.37 -5.11 -8.50
C ALA A 51 11.41 -6.58 -8.96
N LEU A 52 10.81 -6.89 -10.11
CA LEU A 52 10.70 -8.22 -10.68
C LEU A 52 11.41 -8.26 -12.06
N PRO A 53 12.75 -8.33 -12.08
CA PRO A 53 13.53 -8.23 -13.32
C PRO A 53 13.33 -9.41 -14.28
N SER A 54 12.89 -10.57 -13.77
CA SER A 54 12.58 -11.76 -14.56
C SER A 54 11.22 -11.68 -15.27
N GLY A 55 10.48 -10.59 -15.09
CA GLY A 55 9.15 -10.38 -15.65
C GLY A 55 8.05 -10.42 -14.60
N PRO A 56 6.79 -10.22 -15.02
CA PRO A 56 5.66 -10.17 -14.09
C PRO A 56 5.46 -11.46 -13.31
N ALA A 57 5.16 -11.36 -12.02
CA ALA A 57 4.68 -12.50 -11.24
C ALA A 57 3.18 -12.65 -11.49
N ALA A 58 2.86 -13.40 -12.54
CA ALA A 58 1.53 -13.46 -13.11
C ALA A 58 0.60 -14.43 -12.36
N TRP A 59 -0.66 -14.02 -12.21
CA TRP A 59 -1.77 -14.87 -11.81
C TRP A 59 -1.80 -16.15 -12.65
N SER A 60 -2.03 -17.27 -11.97
CA SER A 60 -2.27 -18.57 -12.57
C SER A 60 -3.39 -19.29 -11.83
N LEU A 61 -4.14 -20.16 -12.51
CA LEU A 61 -5.12 -20.99 -11.82
C LEU A 61 -4.40 -21.92 -10.85
N ALA A 62 -4.79 -21.87 -9.57
CA ALA A 62 -4.20 -22.69 -8.51
C ALA A 62 -5.26 -23.18 -7.52
N ALA A 63 -5.07 -24.40 -7.04
CA ALA A 63 -5.76 -24.92 -5.87
C ALA A 63 -5.29 -24.17 -4.60
N ILE A 64 -6.00 -24.36 -3.51
CA ILE A 64 -5.53 -23.89 -2.20
C ILE A 64 -4.44 -24.88 -1.73
N ASP A 65 -3.28 -24.36 -1.33
CA ASP A 65 -2.17 -25.15 -0.81
C ASP A 65 -2.55 -25.78 0.55
N PRO A 66 -1.85 -26.82 1.03
CA PRO A 66 -2.13 -27.41 2.34
C PRO A 66 -2.08 -26.43 3.52
N SER A 67 -1.39 -25.30 3.35
CA SER A 67 -1.36 -24.20 4.31
C SER A 67 -2.66 -23.39 4.39
N GLY A 68 -3.57 -23.54 3.43
CA GLY A 68 -4.82 -22.79 3.37
C GLY A 68 -4.77 -21.53 2.49
N VAL A 69 -3.69 -21.34 1.72
CA VAL A 69 -3.48 -20.16 0.87
C VAL A 69 -3.11 -20.60 -0.55
N LYS A 70 -3.42 -19.79 -1.56
CA LYS A 70 -3.03 -20.08 -2.95
C LYS A 70 -1.63 -19.54 -3.22
N ARG A 71 -0.76 -20.38 -3.80
CA ARG A 71 0.56 -19.98 -4.34
C ARG A 71 1.43 -19.34 -3.26
N GLU A 72 1.46 -19.95 -2.07
CA GLU A 72 2.17 -19.42 -0.90
C GLU A 72 3.65 -19.17 -1.22
N LYS A 73 4.31 -20.18 -1.81
CA LYS A 73 5.73 -20.13 -2.11
C LYS A 73 6.06 -18.96 -3.06
N GLU A 74 5.27 -18.79 -4.12
CA GLU A 74 5.46 -17.74 -5.11
C GLU A 74 5.22 -16.35 -4.51
N ASN A 75 4.21 -16.19 -3.65
CA ASN A 75 3.97 -14.93 -2.94
C ASN A 75 5.12 -14.55 -2.00
N VAL A 76 5.70 -15.53 -1.31
CA VAL A 76 6.88 -15.33 -0.45
C VAL A 76 8.11 -14.94 -1.29
N GLU A 77 8.37 -15.64 -2.40
CA GLU A 77 9.47 -15.32 -3.32
C GLU A 77 9.34 -13.90 -3.89
N VAL A 78 8.13 -13.48 -4.27
CA VAL A 78 7.86 -12.11 -4.71
C VAL A 78 8.19 -11.09 -3.62
N ASN A 79 7.77 -11.32 -2.38
CA ASN A 79 8.11 -10.43 -1.26
C ASN A 79 9.64 -10.37 -1.00
N GLN A 80 10.36 -11.47 -1.17
CA GLN A 80 11.83 -11.48 -1.07
C GLN A 80 12.50 -10.66 -2.18
N LEU A 81 12.02 -10.79 -3.43
CA LEU A 81 12.52 -9.99 -4.56
C LEU A 81 12.26 -8.50 -4.36
N ILE A 82 11.06 -8.15 -3.91
CA ILE A 82 10.68 -6.78 -3.56
C ILE A 82 11.60 -6.21 -2.50
N ARG A 83 11.80 -6.96 -1.39
CA ARG A 83 12.72 -6.57 -0.32
C ARG A 83 14.12 -6.26 -0.88
N ASN A 84 14.68 -7.20 -1.64
CA ASN A 84 16.03 -7.09 -2.19
C ASN A 84 16.16 -5.94 -3.21
N SER A 85 15.12 -5.66 -3.98
CA SER A 85 15.10 -4.56 -4.94
C SER A 85 15.02 -3.21 -4.25
N LEU A 86 14.09 -3.03 -3.31
CA LEU A 86 13.91 -1.77 -2.58
C LEU A 86 15.12 -1.43 -1.71
N THR A 87 15.80 -2.41 -1.12
CA THR A 87 17.06 -2.15 -0.41
C THR A 87 18.08 -1.44 -1.29
N LYS A 88 18.12 -1.72 -2.60
CA LYS A 88 19.02 -1.07 -3.57
C LYS A 88 18.56 0.31 -4.00
N THR A 89 17.26 0.60 -3.97
CA THR A 89 16.71 1.93 -4.34
C THR A 89 16.67 2.90 -3.15
N LEU A 90 16.88 2.38 -1.94
CA LEU A 90 16.99 3.13 -0.69
C LEU A 90 18.45 3.54 -0.38
N GLU A 91 19.22 3.87 -1.41
CA GLU A 91 20.56 4.47 -1.25
C GLU A 91 20.46 5.99 -1.20
N PRO A 92 21.16 6.67 -0.27
CA PRO A 92 21.19 8.13 -0.23
C PRO A 92 21.74 8.73 -1.53
N SER A 93 21.13 9.79 -2.03
CA SER A 93 21.73 10.61 -3.08
C SER A 93 22.99 11.33 -2.58
N SER A 94 23.71 12.00 -3.48
CA SER A 94 24.93 12.75 -3.17
C SER A 94 24.76 13.83 -2.08
N ASP A 95 23.54 14.27 -1.82
CA ASP A 95 23.16 15.20 -0.74
C ASP A 95 22.82 14.51 0.61
N GLY A 96 22.98 13.18 0.69
CA GLY A 96 22.70 12.38 1.87
C GLY A 96 21.21 12.14 2.17
N LYS A 97 20.29 12.54 1.27
CA LYS A 97 18.84 12.29 1.42
C LYS A 97 18.42 11.06 0.63
N LEU A 98 17.37 10.37 1.08
CA LEU A 98 16.82 9.21 0.35
C LEU A 98 15.76 9.68 -0.65
N PRO A 99 15.69 9.16 -1.88
CA PRO A 99 14.59 9.53 -2.78
C PRO A 99 13.23 9.14 -2.18
N PHE A 100 12.18 9.91 -2.50
CA PHE A 100 10.82 9.52 -2.15
C PHE A 100 10.47 8.22 -2.90
N GLN A 101 10.00 7.20 -2.20
CA GLN A 101 9.68 5.91 -2.82
C GLN A 101 8.24 5.93 -3.35
N LEU A 102 8.06 6.00 -4.67
CA LEU A 102 6.76 5.81 -5.30
C LEU A 102 6.67 4.37 -5.82
N ILE A 103 5.96 3.53 -5.11
CA ILE A 103 5.86 2.10 -5.39
C ILE A 103 4.56 1.86 -6.16
N LEU A 104 4.69 1.43 -7.40
CA LEU A 104 3.57 1.02 -8.24
C LEU A 104 3.41 -0.49 -8.03
N GLY A 105 2.63 -0.84 -7.02
CA GLY A 105 2.32 -2.21 -6.66
C GLY A 105 1.25 -2.82 -7.56
N GLY A 106 1.02 -4.10 -7.34
CA GLY A 106 -0.18 -4.78 -7.83
C GLY A 106 -1.06 -5.30 -6.69
N GLU A 107 -0.50 -5.54 -5.50
CA GLU A 107 -1.22 -6.25 -4.44
C GLU A 107 -0.80 -5.80 -3.04
N CYS A 108 -1.75 -5.74 -2.10
CA CYS A 108 -1.50 -5.34 -0.71
C CYS A 108 -0.51 -6.27 0.01
N CYS A 109 -0.51 -7.55 -0.36
CA CYS A 109 0.39 -8.55 0.18
C CYS A 109 1.88 -8.37 -0.16
N GLN A 110 2.22 -7.32 -0.90
CA GLN A 110 3.60 -6.92 -1.19
C GLN A 110 4.21 -6.06 -0.07
N LEU A 111 3.38 -5.54 0.84
CA LEU A 111 3.82 -4.72 1.97
C LEU A 111 4.87 -5.37 2.88
N PRO A 112 4.82 -6.68 3.21
CA PRO A 112 5.85 -7.33 4.02
C PRO A 112 7.25 -7.15 3.45
N GLY A 113 7.44 -7.35 2.15
CA GLY A 113 8.72 -7.12 1.47
C GLY A 113 9.15 -5.65 1.51
N ILE A 114 8.20 -4.73 1.26
CA ILE A 114 8.44 -3.28 1.25
C ILE A 114 8.85 -2.76 2.63
N LEU A 115 8.05 -3.05 3.65
CA LEU A 115 8.29 -2.59 5.02
C LEU A 115 9.53 -3.23 5.64
N THR A 116 9.85 -4.48 5.28
CA THR A 116 11.12 -5.09 5.68
C THR A 116 12.30 -4.34 5.07
N ALA A 117 12.28 -4.04 3.77
CA ALA A 117 13.35 -3.26 3.15
C ALA A 117 13.52 -1.87 3.79
N LEU A 118 12.41 -1.15 4.00
CA LEU A 118 12.44 0.15 4.66
C LEU A 118 13.00 0.04 6.08
N SER A 119 12.50 -0.90 6.90
CA SER A 119 12.91 -1.04 8.30
C SER A 119 14.38 -1.46 8.44
N HIS A 120 14.88 -2.31 7.55
CA HIS A 120 16.27 -2.76 7.59
C HIS A 120 17.24 -1.70 7.08
N THR A 121 16.93 -1.03 5.96
CA THR A 121 17.81 0.02 5.44
C THR A 121 17.83 1.25 6.34
N LEU A 122 16.71 1.55 7.02
CA LEU A 122 16.61 2.69 7.92
C LEU A 122 16.95 2.38 9.38
N SER A 123 17.19 1.09 9.71
CA SER A 123 17.56 0.41 10.98
C SER A 123 17.43 1.14 12.32
N LEU A 124 17.84 2.40 12.44
CA LEU A 124 17.67 3.26 13.61
C LEU A 124 16.34 4.03 13.63
N LYS A 125 15.55 3.96 12.57
CA LYS A 125 14.30 4.72 12.42
C LYS A 125 13.08 3.82 12.56
N ARG A 126 12.09 4.27 13.33
CA ARG A 126 10.77 3.65 13.38
C ARG A 126 10.02 3.97 12.08
N VAL A 127 9.71 2.94 11.30
CA VAL A 127 8.84 3.05 10.12
C VAL A 127 7.38 2.91 10.56
N GLY A 128 6.52 3.86 10.17
CA GLY A 128 5.08 3.80 10.34
C GLY A 128 4.35 3.60 9.02
N LEU A 129 3.09 3.18 9.11
CA LEU A 129 2.23 2.86 7.99
C LEU A 129 0.89 3.59 8.13
N ILE A 130 0.51 4.34 7.10
CA ILE A 130 -0.90 4.70 6.88
C ILE A 130 -1.45 3.68 5.90
N TYR A 131 -2.35 2.83 6.37
CA TYR A 131 -2.96 1.76 5.60
C TYR A 131 -4.31 2.25 5.07
N ILE A 132 -4.32 2.81 3.86
CA ILE A 132 -5.55 3.26 3.21
C ILE A 132 -6.18 2.09 2.50
N ASP A 133 -7.27 1.56 3.06
CA ASP A 133 -7.89 0.30 2.62
C ASP A 133 -9.32 0.21 3.17
N ALA A 134 -10.25 -0.38 2.41
CA ALA A 134 -11.59 -0.71 2.88
C ALA A 134 -11.62 -2.00 3.72
N ASP A 135 -10.74 -2.95 3.41
CA ASP A 135 -10.55 -4.23 4.08
C ASP A 135 -9.57 -4.09 5.26
N VAL A 136 -9.72 -4.99 6.24
CA VAL A 136 -8.84 -5.06 7.42
C VAL A 136 -7.63 -5.98 7.21
N ASP A 137 -7.70 -6.87 6.21
CA ASP A 137 -6.64 -7.80 5.82
C ASP A 137 -6.09 -8.70 6.96
N LEU A 138 -6.98 -9.04 7.90
CA LEU A 138 -6.69 -9.91 9.04
C LEU A 138 -7.19 -11.35 8.85
N THR A 139 -7.41 -11.81 7.61
CA THR A 139 -7.75 -13.21 7.39
C THR A 139 -6.55 -14.08 7.79
N VAL A 140 -6.82 -15.21 8.44
CA VAL A 140 -5.79 -16.23 8.70
C VAL A 140 -5.95 -17.39 7.70
N PRO A 141 -4.85 -18.07 7.34
CA PRO A 141 -4.91 -19.30 6.57
C PRO A 141 -5.91 -20.30 7.17
N ASN A 142 -6.66 -21.00 6.31
CA ASN A 142 -7.72 -21.96 6.70
C ASN A 142 -8.89 -21.40 7.54
N ALA A 143 -9.04 -20.08 7.66
CA ALA A 143 -10.23 -19.50 8.28
C ALA A 143 -11.51 -20.02 7.58
N PRO A 144 -12.60 -20.31 8.31
CA PRO A 144 -13.86 -20.73 7.69
C PRO A 144 -14.33 -19.73 6.61
N GLY A 145 -14.59 -20.23 5.41
CA GLY A 145 -15.00 -19.39 4.28
C GLY A 145 -13.86 -18.62 3.57
N SER A 146 -12.60 -18.84 3.97
CA SER A 146 -11.46 -18.24 3.30
C SER A 146 -11.35 -18.70 1.84
N SER A 147 -11.10 -17.74 0.95
CA SER A 147 -10.85 -17.99 -0.47
C SER A 147 -9.42 -18.44 -0.77
N GLY A 148 -8.55 -18.46 0.25
CA GLY A 148 -7.10 -18.63 0.08
C GLY A 148 -6.43 -17.43 -0.59
N ASN A 149 -7.10 -16.27 -0.65
CA ASN A 149 -6.55 -15.03 -1.17
C ASN A 149 -5.41 -14.53 -0.29
N PHE A 150 -4.20 -14.45 -0.83
CA PHE A 150 -3.01 -14.06 -0.07
C PHE A 150 -3.07 -12.58 0.34
N ALA A 151 -3.69 -11.71 -0.47
CA ALA A 151 -3.90 -10.29 -0.15
C ALA A 151 -4.72 -10.10 1.13
N SER A 152 -5.78 -10.86 1.34
CA SER A 152 -6.65 -10.76 2.53
C SER A 152 -5.97 -11.04 3.89
N MET A 153 -4.68 -11.42 3.87
CA MET A 153 -3.87 -11.80 5.02
C MET A 153 -2.71 -10.81 5.27
N THR A 154 -2.66 -9.68 4.55
CA THR A 154 -1.55 -8.72 4.62
C THR A 154 -1.27 -8.29 6.06
N MET A 155 -2.29 -7.81 6.78
CA MET A 155 -2.14 -7.35 8.16
C MET A 155 -1.89 -8.50 9.14
N THR A 156 -2.45 -9.69 8.90
CA THR A 156 -2.13 -10.91 9.67
C THR A 156 -0.63 -11.16 9.70
N HIS A 157 0.05 -11.04 8.55
CA HIS A 157 1.49 -11.23 8.43
C HIS A 157 2.28 -10.07 9.04
N LEU A 158 1.91 -8.82 8.74
CA LEU A 158 2.63 -7.65 9.25
C LEU A 158 2.60 -7.55 10.77
N MET A 159 1.49 -7.96 11.41
CA MET A 159 1.32 -7.99 12.86
C MET A 159 1.86 -9.27 13.51
N ARG A 160 2.29 -10.26 12.71
CA ARG A 160 2.66 -11.61 13.18
C ARG A 160 1.59 -12.25 14.08
N ARG A 161 0.32 -12.14 13.69
CA ARG A 161 -0.80 -12.70 14.45
C ARG A 161 -0.66 -14.23 14.60
N PRO A 162 -1.17 -14.83 15.69
CA PRO A 162 -1.34 -16.27 15.76
C PRO A 162 -2.08 -16.79 14.53
N GLY A 163 -1.53 -17.82 13.88
CA GLY A 163 -2.07 -18.37 12.63
C GLY A 163 -1.45 -17.78 11.35
N ALA A 164 -0.65 -16.72 11.42
CA ALA A 164 0.12 -16.21 10.29
C ALA A 164 1.01 -17.31 9.67
N LEU A 165 1.25 -17.25 8.37
CA LEU A 165 2.08 -18.24 7.67
C LEU A 165 3.51 -18.24 8.21
N GLN A 166 4.03 -19.44 8.51
CA GLN A 166 5.41 -19.62 8.93
C GLN A 166 6.42 -19.19 7.86
N SER A 167 6.07 -19.32 6.58
CA SER A 167 6.89 -18.87 5.44
C SER A 167 7.05 -17.35 5.38
N MET A 168 6.22 -16.60 6.11
CA MET A 168 6.28 -15.15 6.22
C MET A 168 7.07 -14.68 7.46
N ALA A 169 7.60 -15.61 8.27
CA ALA A 169 8.24 -15.28 9.55
C ALA A 169 9.50 -14.41 9.44
N ASP A 170 10.15 -14.38 8.27
CA ASP A 170 11.37 -13.60 8.03
C ASP A 170 11.10 -12.13 7.64
N PHE A 171 9.83 -11.74 7.45
CA PHE A 171 9.45 -10.35 7.16
C PHE A 171 9.16 -9.60 8.45
N VAL A 172 10.24 -9.19 9.12
CA VAL A 172 10.21 -8.57 10.45
C VAL A 172 11.15 -7.37 10.52
N ARG A 173 10.98 -6.56 11.56
CA ARG A 173 11.93 -5.49 11.90
C ARG A 173 13.32 -6.05 12.24
N PRO A 174 14.38 -5.24 12.20
CA PRO A 174 15.75 -5.69 12.53
C PRO A 174 15.90 -6.29 13.93
N ASP A 175 15.06 -5.87 14.88
CA ASP A 175 15.00 -6.40 16.26
C ASP A 175 14.19 -7.70 16.37
N GLY A 176 13.63 -8.20 15.28
CA GLY A 176 12.79 -9.41 15.23
C GLY A 176 11.32 -9.16 15.54
N GLU A 177 10.92 -7.94 15.89
CA GLU A 177 9.54 -7.60 16.22
C GLU A 177 8.66 -7.46 14.96
N PRO A 178 7.31 -7.53 15.11
CA PRO A 178 6.38 -7.31 14.00
C PRO A 178 6.62 -5.99 13.27
N LEU A 179 6.39 -5.96 11.95
CA LEU A 179 6.52 -4.75 11.12
C LEU A 179 5.51 -3.67 11.52
N VAL A 180 4.34 -4.09 11.99
CA VAL A 180 3.29 -3.19 12.51
C VAL A 180 2.77 -3.64 13.87
N ASP A 181 2.54 -2.66 14.72
CA ASP A 181 1.95 -2.75 16.06
C ASP A 181 1.06 -1.51 16.29
N PRO A 182 0.26 -1.47 17.38
CA PRO A 182 -0.64 -0.34 17.63
C PRO A 182 0.06 1.03 17.75
N GLY A 183 1.38 1.09 17.88
CA GLY A 183 2.16 2.33 17.99
C GLY A 183 2.64 2.91 16.66
N ASN A 184 2.57 2.18 15.54
CA ASN A 184 3.12 2.64 14.26
C ASN A 184 2.21 2.47 13.04
N VAL A 185 0.95 2.05 13.20
CA VAL A 185 0.02 1.94 12.09
C VAL A 185 -1.28 2.70 12.34
N VAL A 186 -1.80 3.30 11.28
CA VAL A 186 -3.15 3.86 11.22
C VAL A 186 -3.92 3.16 10.11
N PHE A 187 -5.07 2.58 10.45
CA PHE A 187 -6.06 2.13 9.47
C PHE A 187 -6.91 3.31 9.02
N PHE A 188 -6.99 3.53 7.71
CA PHE A 188 -7.60 4.73 7.14
C PHE A 188 -8.53 4.37 5.98
N GLY A 189 -9.84 4.37 6.18
CA GLY A 189 -10.79 3.98 5.12
C GLY A 189 -11.52 2.69 5.42
N LEU A 190 -11.24 2.06 6.58
CA LEU A 190 -11.83 0.78 6.96
C LEU A 190 -13.36 0.83 6.84
N ASN A 191 -13.92 -0.04 6.02
CA ASN A 191 -15.35 -0.12 5.80
C ASN A 191 -15.99 -1.02 6.86
N MET A 192 -16.66 -0.41 7.84
CA MET A 192 -17.31 -1.12 8.95
C MET A 192 -18.51 -1.98 8.50
N ASP A 193 -19.09 -1.67 7.34
CA ASP A 193 -20.26 -2.36 6.80
C ASP A 193 -19.87 -3.50 5.84
N LEU A 194 -18.57 -3.69 5.58
CA LEU A 194 -18.07 -4.76 4.75
C LEU A 194 -18.15 -6.10 5.49
N ALA A 195 -18.90 -7.05 4.93
CA ALA A 195 -19.04 -8.39 5.51
C ALA A 195 -17.71 -9.14 5.67
N GLY A 196 -16.72 -8.84 4.83
CA GLY A 196 -15.35 -9.37 4.92
C GLY A 196 -14.61 -8.92 6.18
N ASN A 197 -14.95 -7.75 6.74
CA ASN A 197 -14.43 -7.24 8.00
C ASN A 197 -15.21 -7.84 9.17
N THR A 198 -14.89 -9.08 9.53
CA THR A 198 -15.61 -9.82 10.57
C THR A 198 -15.49 -9.14 11.94
N ARG A 199 -16.49 -9.37 12.81
CA ARG A 199 -16.46 -8.86 14.20
C ARG A 199 -15.21 -9.28 14.97
N GLU A 200 -14.69 -10.47 14.71
CA GLU A 200 -13.47 -10.98 15.35
C GLU A 200 -12.24 -10.15 14.92
N GLN A 201 -12.07 -9.92 13.62
CA GLN A 201 -10.98 -9.10 13.10
C GLN A 201 -11.07 -7.65 13.57
N LEU A 202 -12.27 -7.08 13.59
CA LEU A 202 -12.50 -5.75 14.15
C LEU A 202 -12.18 -5.70 15.65
N GLY A 203 -12.52 -6.75 16.40
CA GLY A 203 -12.14 -6.90 17.82
C GLY A 203 -10.63 -6.84 18.01
N VAL A 204 -9.83 -7.50 17.14
CA VAL A 204 -8.37 -7.40 17.18
C VAL A 204 -7.89 -5.95 17.13
N LEU A 205 -8.50 -5.11 16.28
CA LEU A 205 -8.11 -3.71 16.16
C LEU A 205 -8.48 -2.90 17.41
N PHE A 206 -9.75 -2.96 17.81
CA PHE A 206 -10.28 -2.10 18.87
C PHE A 206 -9.78 -2.53 20.25
N ASP A 207 -9.70 -3.83 20.53
CA ASP A 207 -9.25 -4.35 21.83
C ASP A 207 -7.75 -4.15 22.02
N SER A 208 -6.97 -4.10 20.94
CA SER A 208 -5.52 -3.88 20.98
C SER A 208 -5.11 -2.40 20.82
N GLY A 209 -6.08 -1.48 20.74
CA GLY A 209 -5.82 -0.05 20.70
C GLY A 209 -5.27 0.48 19.38
N TYR A 210 -5.54 -0.19 18.25
CA TYR A 210 -5.17 0.32 16.93
C TYR A 210 -5.95 1.60 16.59
N ARG A 211 -5.28 2.54 15.92
CA ARG A 211 -5.91 3.77 15.44
C ARG A 211 -6.65 3.48 14.13
N VAL A 212 -7.96 3.75 14.12
CA VAL A 212 -8.84 3.47 12.97
C VAL A 212 -9.64 4.72 12.61
N PHE A 213 -9.65 5.04 11.32
CA PHE A 213 -10.57 5.99 10.70
C PHE A 213 -11.43 5.24 9.69
N THR A 214 -12.74 5.29 9.85
CA THR A 214 -13.67 4.53 9.00
C THR A 214 -13.90 5.24 7.67
N SER A 215 -14.29 4.49 6.63
CA SER A 215 -14.69 5.04 5.32
C SER A 215 -15.73 6.17 5.47
N SER A 216 -16.77 5.95 6.26
CA SER A 216 -17.81 6.96 6.55
C SER A 216 -17.25 8.26 7.16
N SER A 217 -16.26 8.16 8.05
CA SER A 217 -15.62 9.34 8.65
C SER A 217 -14.78 10.12 7.65
N ILE A 218 -14.18 9.43 6.67
CA ILE A 218 -13.38 10.01 5.59
C ILE A 218 -14.28 10.63 4.53
N ALA A 219 -15.40 10.00 4.18
CA ALA A 219 -16.39 10.57 3.28
C ALA A 219 -16.94 11.91 3.83
N ALA A 220 -17.13 12.00 5.16
CA ALA A 220 -17.62 13.22 5.81
C ALA A 220 -16.57 14.35 5.89
N ASP A 221 -15.31 14.02 6.17
CA ASP A 221 -14.24 15.02 6.36
C ASP A 221 -12.86 14.44 5.98
N PRO A 222 -12.57 14.31 4.68
CA PRO A 222 -11.38 13.59 4.21
C PRO A 222 -10.09 14.29 4.64
N GLY A 223 -10.05 15.62 4.52
CA GLY A 223 -8.87 16.41 4.88
C GLY A 223 -8.64 16.48 6.39
N GLY A 224 -9.70 16.57 7.21
CA GLY A 224 -9.58 16.58 8.66
C GLY A 224 -9.09 15.25 9.20
N ARG A 225 -9.70 14.14 8.76
CA ARG A 225 -9.25 12.79 9.15
C ARG A 225 -7.81 12.52 8.71
N ALA A 226 -7.43 12.92 7.50
CA ALA A 226 -6.05 12.78 7.02
C ALA A 226 -5.04 13.56 7.89
N ARG A 227 -5.36 14.79 8.31
CA ARG A 227 -4.50 15.58 9.22
C ARG A 227 -4.35 14.92 10.58
N GLU A 228 -5.44 14.39 11.14
CA GLU A 228 -5.39 13.67 12.42
C GLU A 228 -4.56 12.40 12.35
N ALA A 229 -4.74 11.59 11.30
CA ALA A 229 -3.97 10.38 11.06
C ALA A 229 -2.47 10.68 10.92
N LEU A 230 -2.14 11.69 10.11
CA LEU A 230 -0.76 12.10 9.87
C LEU A 230 -0.11 12.63 11.15
N ALA A 231 -0.75 13.55 11.87
CA ALA A 231 -0.22 14.10 13.12
C ALA A 231 0.03 13.00 14.16
N TRP A 232 -0.90 12.05 14.30
CA TRP A 232 -0.76 10.94 15.23
C TRP A 232 0.47 10.08 14.91
N LEU A 233 0.74 9.75 13.64
CA LEU A 233 1.94 9.00 13.29
C LEU A 233 3.21 9.84 13.39
N GLU A 234 3.17 11.11 12.98
CA GLU A 234 4.36 11.98 13.00
C GLU A 234 4.91 12.19 14.42
N GLU A 235 4.09 12.06 15.46
CA GLU A 235 4.54 12.07 16.86
C GLU A 235 5.26 10.77 17.29
N ARG A 236 5.05 9.65 16.59
CA ARG A 236 5.39 8.29 17.05
C ARG A 236 6.47 7.59 16.22
N VAL A 237 6.62 7.99 14.97
CA VAL A 237 7.54 7.33 14.02
C VAL A 237 8.48 8.33 13.37
N ASP A 238 9.54 7.84 12.73
CA ASP A 238 10.55 8.66 12.07
C ASP A 238 10.30 8.78 10.56
N VAL A 239 9.68 7.77 9.97
CA VAL A 239 9.40 7.67 8.54
C VAL A 239 8.03 7.02 8.34
N ILE A 240 7.23 7.55 7.42
CA ILE A 240 5.89 7.04 7.12
C ILE A 240 5.85 6.56 5.66
N LEU A 241 5.33 5.35 5.47
CA LEU A 241 4.84 4.86 4.18
C LEU A 241 3.33 5.03 4.15
N VAL A 242 2.81 5.65 3.09
CA VAL A 242 1.38 5.62 2.79
C VAL A 242 1.13 4.45 1.84
N HIS A 243 0.32 3.49 2.26
CA HIS A 243 -0.22 2.46 1.39
C HIS A 243 -1.61 2.89 0.96
N TYR A 244 -1.88 2.84 -0.35
CA TYR A 244 -3.14 3.25 -0.94
C TYR A 244 -3.71 2.12 -1.80
N ASP A 245 -4.62 1.37 -1.20
CA ASP A 245 -5.52 0.46 -1.89
C ASP A 245 -6.62 1.27 -2.59
N VAL A 246 -6.80 1.01 -3.89
CA VAL A 246 -7.82 1.69 -4.69
C VAL A 246 -9.24 1.26 -4.32
N ASP A 247 -9.43 0.12 -3.65
CA ASP A 247 -10.75 -0.35 -3.21
C ASP A 247 -11.34 0.45 -2.04
N SER A 248 -10.52 1.29 -1.39
CA SER A 248 -10.97 2.29 -0.41
C SER A 248 -11.88 3.36 -1.05
N ILE A 249 -11.83 3.49 -2.37
CA ILE A 249 -12.73 4.34 -3.17
C ILE A 249 -14.02 3.59 -3.46
N ASP A 250 -15.16 4.29 -3.41
CA ASP A 250 -16.46 3.70 -3.68
C ASP A 250 -16.54 3.14 -5.11
N GLY A 251 -16.62 1.81 -5.17
CA GLY A 251 -16.67 1.03 -6.41
C GLY A 251 -17.96 1.21 -7.20
N GLY A 252 -19.01 1.82 -6.63
CA GLY A 252 -20.24 2.14 -7.35
C GLY A 252 -19.98 3.07 -8.54
N ASN A 253 -18.99 3.95 -8.42
CA ASN A 253 -18.60 4.90 -9.48
C ASN A 253 -17.14 4.76 -9.92
N PHE A 254 -16.31 4.03 -9.18
CA PHE A 254 -14.87 3.86 -9.46
C PHE A 254 -14.40 2.40 -9.29
N PRO A 255 -14.94 1.43 -10.05
CA PRO A 255 -14.66 -0.01 -9.87
C PRO A 255 -13.28 -0.44 -10.42
N LEU A 256 -12.20 0.24 -10.03
CA LEU A 256 -10.85 -0.03 -10.53
C LEU A 256 -10.17 -1.22 -9.83
N ALA A 257 -10.67 -1.64 -8.65
CA ALA A 257 -10.18 -2.80 -7.91
C ALA A 257 -10.77 -4.12 -8.42
N ASN A 258 -10.08 -5.24 -8.13
CA ASN A 258 -10.60 -6.59 -8.34
C ASN A 258 -11.82 -6.91 -7.48
N VAL A 259 -11.85 -6.37 -6.27
CA VAL A 259 -12.91 -6.56 -5.27
C VAL A 259 -13.43 -5.17 -4.91
N PRO A 260 -14.29 -4.55 -5.74
CA PRO A 260 -14.77 -3.21 -5.47
C PRO A 260 -15.67 -3.17 -4.22
N GLN A 261 -15.50 -2.14 -3.40
CA GLN A 261 -16.25 -1.94 -2.15
C GLN A 261 -17.17 -0.72 -2.22
N PHE A 262 -18.34 -0.77 -1.57
CA PHE A 262 -19.25 0.38 -1.45
C PHE A 262 -18.91 1.17 -0.19
N THR A 263 -17.87 1.99 -0.27
CA THR A 263 -17.28 2.68 0.91
C THR A 263 -17.95 4.02 1.22
N GLY A 264 -18.69 4.59 0.27
CA GLY A 264 -19.19 5.97 0.32
C GLY A 264 -18.11 7.04 0.12
N VAL A 265 -16.84 6.66 -0.06
CA VAL A 265 -15.73 7.59 -0.30
C VAL A 265 -15.54 7.77 -1.80
N GLY A 266 -15.96 8.91 -2.35
CA GLY A 266 -15.71 9.22 -3.75
C GLY A 266 -14.22 9.41 -4.05
N ILE A 267 -13.86 9.31 -5.33
CA ILE A 267 -12.48 9.55 -5.80
C ILE A 267 -11.96 10.93 -5.39
N GLU A 268 -12.81 11.96 -5.41
CA GLU A 268 -12.41 13.32 -5.00
C GLU A 268 -12.13 13.42 -3.50
N GLU A 269 -12.96 12.78 -2.65
CA GLU A 269 -12.73 12.68 -1.21
C GLU A 269 -11.42 11.95 -0.93
N SER A 270 -11.20 10.82 -1.59
CA SER A 270 -9.99 10.01 -1.41
C SER A 270 -8.73 10.79 -1.81
N LEU A 271 -8.73 11.44 -2.98
CA LEU A 271 -7.60 12.26 -3.43
C LEU A 271 -7.36 13.49 -2.55
N ARG A 272 -8.41 14.10 -1.98
CA ARG A 272 -8.26 15.17 -0.98
C ARG A 272 -7.57 14.68 0.30
N ALA A 273 -7.91 13.49 0.78
CA ALA A 273 -7.21 12.87 1.90
C ALA A 273 -5.75 12.55 1.53
N LEU A 274 -5.52 11.89 0.38
CA LEU A 274 -4.19 11.54 -0.10
C LEU A 274 -3.28 12.77 -0.20
N LYS A 275 -3.77 13.88 -0.76
CA LYS A 275 -3.03 15.16 -0.86
C LYS A 275 -2.50 15.65 0.48
N VAL A 276 -3.30 15.55 1.54
CA VAL A 276 -2.86 15.88 2.90
C VAL A 276 -1.79 14.89 3.37
N LEU A 277 -2.05 13.59 3.23
CA LEU A 277 -1.15 12.54 3.71
C LEU A 277 0.23 12.64 3.05
N VAL A 278 0.31 12.72 1.72
CA VAL A 278 1.60 12.77 1.01
C VAL A 278 2.36 14.09 1.22
N SER A 279 1.71 15.14 1.72
CA SER A 279 2.39 16.40 2.11
C SER A 279 3.12 16.31 3.45
N GLY A 280 2.94 15.22 4.20
CA GLY A 280 3.56 15.02 5.50
C GLY A 280 5.09 15.02 5.46
N SER A 281 5.67 15.62 6.51
CA SER A 281 7.10 15.86 6.65
C SER A 281 7.90 14.57 6.84
N LYS A 282 7.29 13.58 7.53
CA LYS A 282 7.88 12.25 7.72
C LYS A 282 7.47 11.24 6.66
N VAL A 283 6.55 11.60 5.76
CA VAL A 283 6.15 10.72 4.65
C VAL A 283 7.27 10.65 3.62
N ALA A 284 7.77 9.44 3.40
CA ALA A 284 8.90 9.15 2.51
C ALA A 284 8.55 8.16 1.39
N GLY A 285 7.33 7.64 1.38
CA GLY A 285 6.87 6.80 0.30
C GLY A 285 5.36 6.72 0.17
N LEU A 286 4.93 6.38 -1.03
CA LEU A 286 3.56 6.05 -1.40
C LEU A 286 3.58 4.72 -2.16
N MET A 287 2.80 3.75 -1.71
CA MET A 287 2.50 2.54 -2.48
C MET A 287 1.08 2.65 -3.02
N LEU A 288 0.91 2.49 -4.33
CA LEU A 288 -0.40 2.25 -4.94
C LEU A 288 -0.61 0.75 -5.09
N ALA A 289 -1.76 0.26 -4.66
CA ALA A 289 -2.11 -1.16 -4.70
C ALA A 289 -3.48 -1.37 -5.33
N GLU A 290 -3.74 -2.62 -5.70
CA GLU A 290 -5.03 -3.13 -6.18
C GLU A 290 -5.63 -2.51 -7.45
N VAL A 291 -4.96 -1.54 -8.08
CA VAL A 291 -5.34 -1.01 -9.38
C VAL A 291 -5.38 -2.14 -10.41
N ASN A 292 -6.54 -2.38 -11.02
CA ASN A 292 -6.69 -3.26 -12.18
C ASN A 292 -7.13 -2.46 -13.42
N PRO A 293 -6.19 -2.10 -14.31
CA PRO A 293 -6.52 -1.41 -15.56
C PRO A 293 -7.46 -2.18 -16.49
N ASP A 294 -7.57 -3.51 -16.34
CA ASP A 294 -8.46 -4.32 -17.18
C ASP A 294 -9.94 -4.00 -16.90
N HIS A 295 -10.25 -3.37 -15.75
CA HIS A 295 -11.59 -2.85 -15.41
C HIS A 295 -11.86 -1.46 -15.99
N ASP A 296 -10.88 -0.87 -16.69
CA ASP A 296 -10.97 0.47 -17.27
C ASP A 296 -10.46 0.48 -18.72
N PRO A 297 -11.18 -0.13 -19.68
CA PRO A 297 -10.70 -0.26 -21.07
C PRO A 297 -10.36 1.08 -21.74
N GLY A 298 -11.00 2.17 -21.32
CA GLY A 298 -10.75 3.54 -21.81
C GLY A 298 -9.67 4.30 -21.03
N LEU A 299 -9.15 3.73 -19.94
CA LEU A 299 -8.18 4.33 -19.03
C LEU A 299 -8.63 5.68 -18.42
N GLY A 300 -9.95 5.93 -18.37
CA GLY A 300 -10.49 7.19 -17.86
C GLY A 300 -10.37 7.30 -16.34
N MET A 301 -10.66 6.21 -15.63
CA MET A 301 -10.52 6.14 -14.17
C MET A 301 -9.03 6.14 -13.78
N THR A 302 -8.22 5.36 -14.49
CA THR A 302 -6.78 5.26 -14.30
C THR A 302 -6.08 6.60 -14.56
N GLY A 303 -6.50 7.31 -15.62
CA GLY A 303 -6.04 8.68 -15.90
C GLY A 303 -6.40 9.64 -14.79
N LYS A 304 -7.65 9.64 -14.33
CA LYS A 304 -8.11 10.47 -13.20
C LYS A 304 -7.32 10.19 -11.90
N LEU A 305 -7.02 8.93 -11.61
CA LEU A 305 -6.18 8.55 -10.48
C LEU A 305 -4.77 9.15 -10.61
N VAL A 306 -4.16 9.04 -11.79
CA VAL A 306 -2.82 9.59 -12.06
C VAL A 306 -2.80 11.12 -11.96
N GLU A 307 -3.77 11.81 -12.53
CA GLU A 307 -3.92 13.27 -12.40
C GLU A 307 -4.00 13.68 -10.92
N GLY A 308 -4.85 12.98 -10.15
CA GLY A 308 -5.01 13.20 -8.72
C GLY A 308 -3.73 12.98 -7.91
N ILE A 309 -2.96 11.94 -8.23
CA ILE A 309 -1.66 11.68 -7.59
C ILE A 309 -0.67 12.78 -7.93
N VAL A 310 -0.54 13.15 -9.21
CA VAL A 310 0.35 14.26 -9.62
C VAL A 310 -0.02 15.55 -8.89
N ASP A 311 -1.31 15.85 -8.76
CA ASP A 311 -1.80 17.01 -8.01
C ASP A 311 -1.54 16.93 -6.49
N ALA A 312 -1.57 15.71 -5.92
CA ALA A 312 -1.16 15.48 -4.54
C ALA A 312 0.33 15.82 -4.33
N PHE A 313 1.19 15.43 -5.29
CA PHE A 313 2.61 15.76 -5.26
C PHE A 313 2.91 17.25 -5.50
N LYS A 314 2.08 17.99 -6.26
CA LYS A 314 2.19 19.47 -6.35
C LYS A 314 2.04 20.14 -4.98
N ALA A 315 1.21 19.60 -4.09
CA ALA A 315 1.05 20.14 -2.75
C ALA A 315 2.32 19.94 -1.92
N ARG A 316 2.97 18.78 -2.09
CA ARG A 316 4.20 18.43 -1.39
C ARG A 316 5.34 19.38 -1.74
N THR A 317 5.50 19.78 -3.00
CA THR A 317 6.50 20.80 -3.39
C THR A 317 6.21 22.17 -2.75
N GLY A 318 4.93 22.57 -2.70
CA GLY A 318 4.51 23.88 -2.14
C GLY A 318 4.64 24.03 -0.62
N THR A 319 4.60 22.95 0.16
CA THR A 319 4.83 22.96 1.61
C THR A 319 6.30 22.91 2.03
N LEU A 320 7.22 22.76 1.06
CA LEU A 320 8.65 22.57 1.31
C LEU A 320 9.50 23.79 0.92
N GLY A 321 8.87 24.87 0.45
CA GLY A 321 9.48 26.17 0.14
C GLY A 321 9.25 27.23 1.21
#